data_AF-A0A2G2FBU4-F1
#
_entry.id   AF-A0A2G2FBU4-F1
#
_cell.length_a   1.000
_cell.length_b   1.000
_cell.length_c   1.000
_cell.angle_alpha   90.00
_cell.angle_beta   90.00
_cell.angle_gamma   90.00
#
_symmetry.space_group_name_H-M   'P 1'
#
loop_
_entity.id
_entity.type
_entity.pdbx_description
1 polymer ?
#
loop_
_entity_poly.entity_id
_entity_poly.type
_entity_poly.pdbx_seq_one_letter_code
_entity_poly.pdbx_strand_id
1 'polypeptide(L)'
;MRNFIRKITPAFLLDWYRRYKKIKVRSEIEQQAKNNEGWTKTDLKDQLQSFGIKEGDTILVHSSMSKIGFVEGGPKTIVDALLETVGPNGHILMPNSPNARFQLDYIQEIHYFDVLNDKSKLGAISEYFRNHENAVRSWHPTEPVSCIGPDTEFFVGTHFNQITPYNENSPFYKVAERNGKILMIGVTLDNAGTNLHTLEDAIEDFKYPVYHPTVFETKIVDPKGEEHRVTTKVHDPIWSKKRKCDGLIPLFEERNVLEFVKFGNASTLLLDARKMLDVMIEEYKEHGVTMYTPNGSK
;
A
#
# COMPACT_ATOMS: atom_id res chain seq x y z
N MET A 1 17.03 6.39 20.41
CA MET A 1 16.31 6.83 21.64
C MET A 1 14.81 6.46 21.63
N ARG A 2 14.03 6.80 20.58
CA ARG A 2 12.57 6.53 20.48
C ARG A 2 12.18 5.06 20.66
N ASN A 3 12.91 4.13 20.04
CA ASN A 3 12.61 2.69 20.11
C ASN A 3 12.93 2.07 21.49
N PHE A 4 13.93 2.61 22.20
CA PHE A 4 14.29 2.19 23.55
C PHE A 4 13.21 2.61 24.55
N ILE A 5 12.79 3.87 24.50
CA ILE A 5 11.70 4.42 25.33
C ILE A 5 10.41 3.61 25.12
N ARG A 6 10.04 3.32 23.86
CA ARG A 6 8.86 2.50 23.56
C ARG A 6 8.93 1.10 24.16
N LYS A 7 10.11 0.47 24.20
CA LYS A 7 10.30 -0.90 24.69
C LYS A 7 10.16 -1.02 26.21
N ILE A 8 10.51 0.04 26.94
CA ILE A 8 10.41 0.10 28.41
C ILE A 8 9.10 0.74 28.91
N THR A 9 8.29 1.30 28.00
CA THR A 9 7.02 1.94 28.36
C THR A 9 5.93 0.87 28.54
N PRO A 10 5.25 0.81 29.70
CA PRO A 10 4.11 -0.06 29.92
C PRO A 10 3.04 0.03 28.81
N ALA A 11 2.44 -1.11 28.44
CA ALA A 11 1.45 -1.18 27.36
C ALA A 11 0.27 -0.20 27.58
N PHE A 12 -0.21 -0.07 28.82
CA PHE A 12 -1.32 0.84 29.14
C PHE A 12 -0.99 2.31 28.87
N LEU A 13 0.27 2.74 29.08
CA LEU A 13 0.71 4.11 28.76
C LEU A 13 0.84 4.33 27.26
N LEU A 14 1.33 3.32 26.53
CA LEU A 14 1.37 3.37 25.06
C LEU A 14 -0.03 3.49 24.46
N ASP A 15 -0.99 2.74 24.99
CA ASP A 15 -2.38 2.77 24.53
C ASP A 15 -3.08 4.08 24.91
N TRP A 16 -2.83 4.58 26.12
CA TRP A 16 -3.31 5.91 26.53
C TRP A 16 -2.75 6.99 25.60
N TYR A 17 -1.45 7.00 25.32
CA TYR A 17 -0.81 7.97 24.43
C TYR A 17 -1.35 7.89 22.99
N ARG A 18 -1.56 6.68 22.46
CA ARG A 18 -2.20 6.46 21.15
C ARG A 18 -3.61 7.03 21.11
N ARG A 19 -4.42 6.79 22.16
CA ARG A 19 -5.78 7.34 22.29
C ARG A 19 -5.76 8.86 22.34
N TYR A 20 -4.90 9.44 23.19
CA TYR A 20 -4.72 10.88 23.30
C TYR A 20 -4.37 11.51 21.94
N LYS A 21 -3.38 10.95 21.23
CA LYS A 21 -2.98 11.44 19.91
C LYS A 21 -4.12 11.36 18.90
N LYS A 22 -4.93 10.29 18.92
CA LYS A 22 -6.10 10.15 18.05
C LYS A 22 -7.16 11.21 18.34
N ILE A 23 -7.44 11.48 19.62
CA ILE A 23 -8.39 12.51 20.05
C ILE A 23 -7.90 13.90 19.60
N LYS A 24 -6.61 14.18 19.81
CA LYS A 24 -5.99 15.45 19.40
C LYS A 24 -6.12 15.69 17.89
N VAL A 25 -5.70 14.72 17.07
CA VAL A 25 -5.80 14.82 15.60
C VAL A 25 -7.25 15.01 15.16
N ARG A 26 -8.20 14.29 15.77
CA ARG A 26 -9.62 14.46 15.46
C ARG A 26 -10.12 15.87 15.81
N SER A 27 -9.74 16.39 16.98
CA SER A 27 -10.10 17.75 17.38
C SER A 27 -9.51 18.81 16.44
N GLU A 28 -8.28 18.62 15.95
CA GLU A 28 -7.66 19.51 14.98
C GLU A 28 -8.42 19.51 13.64
N ILE A 29 -8.81 18.33 13.14
CA ILE A 29 -9.62 18.18 11.92
C ILE A 29 -11.02 18.80 12.10
N GLU A 30 -11.65 18.61 13.25
CA GLU A 30 -12.96 19.21 13.56
C GLU A 30 -12.88 20.74 13.64
N GLN A 31 -11.76 21.29 14.13
CA GLN A 31 -11.55 22.74 14.13
C GLN A 31 -11.32 23.29 12.72
N GLN A 32 -10.52 22.60 11.91
CA GLN A 32 -10.34 22.94 10.48
C GLN A 32 -11.68 22.97 9.75
N ALA A 33 -12.54 21.99 10.01
CA ALA A 33 -13.89 21.95 9.45
C ALA A 33 -14.74 23.16 9.87
N LYS A 34 -14.72 23.54 11.15
CA LYS A 34 -15.46 24.71 11.65
C LYS A 34 -14.95 26.03 11.08
N ASN A 35 -13.66 26.10 10.76
CA ASN A 35 -13.03 27.29 10.21
C ASN A 35 -13.09 27.36 8.67
N ASN A 36 -13.66 26.34 7.99
CA ASN A 36 -13.56 26.15 6.55
C ASN A 36 -12.10 26.12 6.03
N GLU A 37 -11.19 25.57 6.84
CA GLU A 37 -9.77 25.38 6.52
C GLU A 37 -9.54 23.93 6.03
N GLY A 38 -10.29 23.53 4.99
CA GLY A 38 -10.27 22.20 4.42
C GLY A 38 -9.69 22.14 3.01
N TRP A 39 -9.37 20.94 2.56
CA TRP A 39 -8.99 20.68 1.18
C TRP A 39 -10.21 20.28 0.36
N THR A 40 -10.41 20.97 -0.76
CA THR A 40 -11.46 20.66 -1.73
C THR A 40 -10.96 19.68 -2.79
N LYS A 41 -11.86 19.17 -3.63
CA LYS A 41 -11.49 18.33 -4.79
C LYS A 41 -10.54 19.07 -5.74
N THR A 42 -10.81 20.36 -5.99
CA THR A 42 -10.01 21.19 -6.89
C THR A 42 -8.60 21.37 -6.35
N ASP A 43 -8.44 21.70 -5.06
CA ASP A 43 -7.11 21.86 -4.46
C ASP A 43 -6.27 20.59 -4.56
N LEU A 44 -6.89 19.43 -4.30
CA LEU A 44 -6.21 18.14 -4.35
C LEU A 44 -5.85 17.74 -5.79
N LYS A 45 -6.70 18.04 -6.77
CA LYS A 45 -6.43 17.85 -8.19
C LYS A 45 -5.27 18.74 -8.67
N ASP A 46 -5.28 20.00 -8.31
CA ASP A 46 -4.22 20.96 -8.66
C ASP A 46 -2.88 20.50 -8.07
N GLN A 47 -2.88 19.99 -6.83
CA GLN A 47 -1.69 19.39 -6.23
C GLN A 47 -1.20 18.17 -7.01
N LEU A 48 -2.06 17.20 -7.33
CA LEU A 48 -1.70 16.03 -8.13
C LEU A 48 -1.03 16.43 -9.44
N GLN A 49 -1.61 17.40 -10.15
CA GLN A 49 -1.06 17.91 -11.40
C GLN A 49 0.27 18.63 -11.21
N SER A 50 0.42 19.41 -10.13
CA SER A 50 1.64 20.17 -9.83
C SER A 50 2.88 19.30 -9.63
N PHE A 51 2.72 18.08 -9.12
CA PHE A 51 3.80 17.09 -9.01
C PHE A 51 3.78 16.03 -10.11
N GLY A 52 3.12 16.31 -11.24
CA GLY A 52 3.29 15.56 -12.47
C GLY A 52 2.39 14.34 -12.64
N ILE A 53 1.32 14.20 -11.86
CA ILE A 53 0.24 13.25 -12.18
C ILE A 53 -0.57 13.80 -13.36
N LYS A 54 -0.75 12.96 -14.38
CA LYS A 54 -1.36 13.33 -15.66
C LYS A 54 -2.47 12.38 -16.06
N GLU A 55 -3.27 12.83 -17.03
CA GLU A 55 -4.23 11.97 -17.71
C GLU A 55 -3.52 10.75 -18.33
N GLY A 56 -4.13 9.57 -18.17
CA GLY A 56 -3.58 8.29 -18.63
C GLY A 56 -2.64 7.60 -17.64
N ASP A 57 -2.28 8.23 -16.53
CA ASP A 57 -1.37 7.63 -15.55
C ASP A 57 -1.97 6.40 -14.86
N THR A 58 -1.13 5.40 -14.58
CA THR A 58 -1.41 4.31 -13.63
C THR A 58 -0.80 4.64 -12.28
N ILE A 59 -1.60 4.66 -11.22
CA ILE A 59 -1.15 5.03 -9.87
C ILE A 59 -1.61 4.00 -8.85
N LEU A 60 -0.68 3.47 -8.08
CA LEU A 60 -0.97 2.71 -6.86
C LEU A 60 -0.88 3.62 -5.64
N VAL A 61 -1.94 3.67 -4.83
CA VAL A 61 -2.06 4.62 -3.72
C VAL A 61 -2.05 3.91 -2.37
N HIS A 62 -1.13 4.33 -1.50
CA HIS A 62 -1.17 4.06 -0.08
C HIS A 62 -1.49 5.37 0.66
N SER A 63 -2.31 5.33 1.72
CA SER A 63 -2.74 6.57 2.35
C SER A 63 -3.04 6.49 3.84
N SER A 64 -2.88 7.64 4.51
CA SER A 64 -3.40 7.90 5.85
C SER A 64 -4.22 9.19 5.84
N MET A 65 -5.55 9.08 5.73
CA MET A 65 -6.45 10.23 5.60
C MET A 65 -6.26 11.28 6.71
N SER A 66 -6.02 10.84 7.94
CA SER A 66 -5.79 11.74 9.09
C SER A 66 -4.55 12.64 8.96
N LYS A 67 -3.65 12.36 8.00
CA LYS A 67 -2.48 13.18 7.70
C LYS A 67 -2.74 14.27 6.68
N ILE A 68 -3.80 14.13 5.88
CA ILE A 68 -4.17 15.10 4.84
C ILE A 68 -4.79 16.35 5.49
N GLY A 69 -5.41 16.20 6.66
CA GLY A 69 -6.17 17.25 7.33
C GLY A 69 -7.66 17.08 7.08
N PHE A 70 -8.44 18.13 7.32
CA PHE A 70 -9.85 18.16 6.92
C PHE A 70 -9.96 18.17 5.40
N VAL A 71 -10.74 17.24 4.87
CA VAL A 71 -11.07 17.15 3.44
C VAL A 71 -12.58 17.24 3.34
N GLU A 72 -13.08 18.21 2.59
CA GLU A 72 -14.51 18.38 2.35
C GLU A 72 -15.05 17.12 1.67
N GLY A 73 -16.19 16.58 2.10
CA GLY A 73 -16.74 15.33 1.53
C GLY A 73 -15.95 14.05 1.88
N GLY A 74 -14.88 14.16 2.66
CA GLY A 74 -14.14 13.03 3.19
C GLY A 74 -13.43 12.18 2.12
N PRO A 75 -13.43 10.84 2.22
CA PRO A 75 -12.66 9.98 1.32
C PRO A 75 -13.15 10.06 -0.13
N LYS A 76 -14.43 10.38 -0.37
CA LYS A 76 -14.99 10.59 -1.70
C LYS A 76 -14.19 11.61 -2.49
N THR A 77 -13.96 12.77 -1.91
CA THR A 77 -13.26 13.88 -2.57
C THR A 77 -11.83 13.53 -2.99
N ILE A 78 -11.15 12.69 -2.22
CA ILE A 78 -9.80 12.21 -2.56
C ILE A 78 -9.87 11.25 -3.74
N VAL A 79 -10.79 10.29 -3.71
CA VAL A 79 -10.97 9.33 -4.80
C VAL A 79 -11.43 10.02 -6.08
N ASP A 80 -12.38 10.95 -6.00
CA ASP A 80 -12.82 11.76 -7.13
C ASP A 80 -11.65 12.59 -7.70
N ALA A 81 -10.84 13.24 -6.86
CA ALA A 81 -9.69 14.02 -7.33
C ALA A 81 -8.67 13.14 -8.07
N LEU A 82 -8.37 11.94 -7.54
CA LEU A 82 -7.48 10.98 -8.19
C LEU A 82 -8.03 10.55 -9.56
N LEU A 83 -9.29 10.11 -9.61
CA LEU A 83 -9.95 9.64 -10.83
C LEU A 83 -10.06 10.75 -11.88
N GLU A 84 -10.45 11.97 -11.48
CA GLU A 84 -10.54 13.12 -12.40
C GLU A 84 -9.18 13.63 -12.89
N THR A 85 -8.10 13.36 -12.16
CA THR A 85 -6.75 13.74 -12.60
C THR A 85 -6.21 12.77 -13.64
N VAL A 86 -6.35 11.46 -13.41
CA VAL A 86 -5.88 10.43 -14.36
C VAL A 86 -6.83 10.24 -15.54
N GLY A 87 -8.08 10.70 -15.41
CA GLY A 87 -9.06 10.68 -16.49
C GLY A 87 -9.50 9.26 -16.89
N PRO A 88 -10.31 9.12 -17.96
CA PRO A 88 -10.92 7.86 -18.36
C PRO A 88 -9.92 6.82 -18.89
N ASN A 89 -8.72 7.26 -19.28
CA ASN A 89 -7.66 6.39 -19.81
C ASN A 89 -6.63 5.98 -18.74
N GLY A 90 -6.74 6.53 -17.53
CA GLY A 90 -5.84 6.26 -16.42
C GLY A 90 -6.37 5.20 -15.46
N HIS A 91 -5.50 4.79 -14.53
CA HIS A 91 -5.81 3.73 -13.56
C HIS A 91 -5.45 4.16 -12.15
N ILE A 92 -6.35 3.91 -11.21
CA ILE A 92 -6.06 3.99 -9.78
C ILE A 92 -6.12 2.58 -9.20
N LEU A 93 -5.11 2.23 -8.41
CA LEU A 93 -5.03 0.99 -7.66
C LEU A 93 -4.89 1.29 -6.17
N MET A 94 -5.59 0.54 -5.33
CA MET A 94 -5.43 0.63 -3.87
C MET A 94 -5.40 -0.75 -3.24
N PRO A 95 -4.32 -1.10 -2.52
CA PRO A 95 -4.32 -2.25 -1.64
C PRO A 95 -5.43 -2.12 -0.61
N ASN A 96 -6.12 -3.22 -0.33
CA ASN A 96 -7.26 -3.24 0.57
C ASN A 96 -7.32 -4.52 1.39
N SER A 97 -6.15 -4.99 1.87
CA SER A 97 -6.08 -6.16 2.73
C SER A 97 -7.04 -6.07 3.91
N PRO A 98 -7.80 -7.15 4.20
CA PRO A 98 -8.67 -7.23 5.37
C PRO A 98 -7.90 -7.49 6.67
N ASN A 99 -6.57 -7.53 6.60
CA ASN A 99 -5.68 -7.77 7.73
C ASN A 99 -4.84 -6.54 8.08
N ALA A 100 -4.64 -6.30 9.38
CA ALA A 100 -3.70 -5.30 9.90
C ALA A 100 -2.65 -5.91 10.87
N ARG A 101 -2.54 -7.23 10.88
CA ARG A 101 -1.56 -8.01 11.66
C ARG A 101 -0.55 -8.69 10.72
N PHE A 102 0.25 -9.63 11.23
CA PHE A 102 1.06 -10.47 10.36
C PHE A 102 0.16 -11.33 9.47
N GLN A 103 0.62 -11.62 8.25
CA GLN A 103 -0.10 -12.49 7.32
C GLN A 103 -0.26 -13.91 7.89
N LEU A 104 0.74 -14.39 8.63
CA LEU A 104 0.68 -15.70 9.31
C LEU A 104 -0.49 -15.78 10.31
N ASP A 105 -0.65 -14.78 11.18
CA ASP A 105 -1.74 -14.77 12.16
C ASP A 105 -3.11 -14.76 11.46
N TYR A 106 -3.23 -14.05 10.34
CA TYR A 106 -4.47 -13.95 9.59
C TYR A 106 -4.80 -15.25 8.84
N ILE A 107 -3.85 -15.81 8.07
CA ILE A 107 -4.10 -16.99 7.25
C ILE A 107 -4.42 -18.24 8.09
N GLN A 108 -3.90 -18.31 9.33
CA GLN A 108 -4.20 -19.40 10.27
C GLN A 108 -5.60 -19.30 10.89
N GLU A 109 -6.19 -18.11 10.93
CA GLU A 109 -7.48 -17.86 11.58
C GLU A 109 -8.65 -17.76 10.60
N ILE A 110 -8.40 -17.42 9.33
CA ILE A 110 -9.50 -17.23 8.36
C ILE A 110 -10.12 -18.55 7.92
N HIS A 111 -11.43 -18.53 7.71
CA HIS A 111 -12.16 -19.63 7.07
C HIS A 111 -12.21 -19.48 5.54
N TYR A 112 -12.40 -18.25 5.08
CA TYR A 112 -12.37 -17.84 3.67
C TYR A 112 -12.06 -16.34 3.59
N PHE A 113 -11.66 -15.89 2.41
CA PHE A 113 -11.62 -14.49 2.04
C PHE A 113 -12.79 -14.18 1.09
N ASP A 114 -13.69 -13.28 1.47
CA ASP A 114 -14.78 -12.83 0.61
C ASP A 114 -14.37 -11.58 -0.16
N VAL A 115 -14.26 -11.74 -1.48
CA VAL A 115 -13.77 -10.68 -2.37
C VAL A 115 -14.62 -9.40 -2.25
N LEU A 116 -15.94 -9.54 -2.12
CA LEU A 116 -16.85 -8.40 -2.08
C LEU A 116 -17.06 -7.84 -0.68
N ASN A 117 -17.07 -8.69 0.35
CA ASN A 117 -17.55 -8.29 1.67
C ASN A 117 -16.44 -8.04 2.69
N ASP A 118 -15.25 -8.62 2.51
CA ASP A 118 -14.16 -8.43 3.48
C ASP A 118 -13.56 -7.03 3.38
N LYS A 119 -13.88 -6.22 4.39
CA LYS A 119 -13.51 -4.80 4.50
C LYS A 119 -12.00 -4.60 4.59
N SER A 120 -11.52 -3.54 3.95
CA SER A 120 -10.15 -3.09 4.08
C SER A 120 -9.83 -2.69 5.52
N LYS A 121 -8.64 -3.06 5.99
CA LYS A 121 -8.03 -2.53 7.22
C LYS A 121 -6.99 -1.44 6.94
N LEU A 122 -6.82 -1.05 5.68
CA LEU A 122 -5.76 -0.12 5.23
C LEU A 122 -6.22 1.35 5.17
N GLY A 123 -7.35 1.67 5.82
CA GLY A 123 -7.82 3.04 6.01
C GLY A 123 -9.09 3.40 5.23
N ALA A 124 -9.67 4.54 5.57
CA ALA A 124 -10.98 4.97 5.07
C ALA A 124 -11.01 5.21 3.55
N ILE A 125 -9.89 5.67 2.96
CA ILE A 125 -9.79 5.92 1.52
C ILE A 125 -9.78 4.58 0.77
N SER A 126 -8.95 3.62 1.21
CA SER A 126 -8.89 2.26 0.65
C SER A 126 -10.25 1.55 0.74
N GLU A 127 -10.95 1.66 1.87
CA GLU A 127 -12.29 1.07 2.02
C GLU A 127 -13.36 1.77 1.16
N TYR A 128 -13.31 3.11 1.04
CA TYR A 128 -14.20 3.83 0.14
C TYR A 128 -13.97 3.42 -1.32
N PHE A 129 -12.70 3.37 -1.73
CA PHE A 129 -12.29 2.97 -3.08
C PHE A 129 -12.72 1.53 -3.41
N ARG A 130 -12.56 0.59 -2.47
CA ARG A 130 -12.99 -0.81 -2.64
C ARG A 130 -14.50 -0.94 -2.91
N ASN A 131 -15.32 -0.08 -2.30
CA ASN A 131 -16.78 -0.08 -2.46
C ASN A 131 -17.26 0.79 -3.64
N HIS A 132 -16.36 1.41 -4.39
CA HIS A 132 -16.73 2.20 -5.56
C HIS A 132 -17.35 1.29 -6.62
N GLU A 133 -18.43 1.73 -7.27
CA GLU A 133 -19.21 0.90 -8.22
C GLU A 133 -18.37 0.32 -9.38
N ASN A 134 -17.38 1.08 -9.83
CA ASN A 134 -16.45 0.68 -10.90
C ASN A 134 -15.19 -0.06 -10.42
N ALA A 135 -15.04 -0.33 -9.12
CA ALA A 135 -13.84 -0.98 -8.60
C ALA A 135 -13.90 -2.50 -8.79
N VAL A 136 -12.84 -3.06 -9.39
CA VAL A 136 -12.63 -4.51 -9.50
C VAL A 136 -11.51 -4.92 -8.55
N ARG A 137 -11.75 -5.93 -7.70
CA ARG A 137 -10.79 -6.38 -6.67
C ARG A 137 -10.13 -7.70 -7.06
N SER A 138 -8.82 -7.77 -6.91
CA SER A 138 -8.03 -8.99 -7.15
C SER A 138 -8.26 -10.05 -6.08
N TRP A 139 -8.18 -11.34 -6.46
CA TRP A 139 -8.51 -12.45 -5.56
C TRP A 139 -7.26 -13.09 -4.94
N HIS A 140 -6.55 -12.35 -4.11
CA HIS A 140 -5.52 -12.92 -3.24
C HIS A 140 -6.00 -12.84 -1.79
N PRO A 141 -5.94 -13.93 -1.00
CA PRO A 141 -6.57 -13.97 0.31
C PRO A 141 -5.92 -13.00 1.31
N THR A 142 -4.64 -12.69 1.15
CA THR A 142 -3.89 -11.85 2.10
C THR A 142 -3.62 -10.42 1.63
N GLU A 143 -3.48 -10.19 0.32
CA GLU A 143 -3.01 -8.92 -0.26
C GLU A 143 -3.85 -8.49 -1.47
N PRO A 144 -5.18 -8.42 -1.35
CA PRO A 144 -6.02 -7.95 -2.44
C PRO A 144 -5.78 -6.46 -2.73
N VAL A 145 -5.94 -6.11 -4.01
CA VAL A 145 -5.86 -4.74 -4.54
C VAL A 145 -7.11 -4.50 -5.38
N SER A 146 -7.75 -3.34 -5.20
CA SER A 146 -8.79 -2.88 -6.14
C SER A 146 -8.18 -1.99 -7.21
N CYS A 147 -8.76 -2.03 -8.41
CA CYS A 147 -8.41 -1.20 -9.54
C CYS A 147 -9.67 -0.54 -10.13
N ILE A 148 -9.56 0.73 -10.51
CA ILE A 148 -10.51 1.45 -11.37
C ILE A 148 -9.71 2.02 -12.53
N GLY A 149 -10.19 1.83 -13.75
CA GLY A 149 -9.56 2.30 -14.99
C GLY A 149 -10.02 1.45 -16.18
N PRO A 150 -9.51 1.69 -17.38
CA PRO A 150 -9.65 0.73 -18.47
C PRO A 150 -8.90 -0.57 -18.12
N ASP A 151 -9.20 -1.67 -18.81
CA ASP A 151 -8.45 -2.94 -18.73
C ASP A 151 -8.09 -3.43 -17.31
N THR A 152 -8.97 -3.26 -16.33
CA THR A 152 -8.71 -3.65 -14.92
C THR A 152 -8.26 -5.09 -14.79
N GLU A 153 -8.76 -5.98 -15.67
CA GLU A 153 -8.40 -7.39 -15.77
C GLU A 153 -6.89 -7.61 -15.90
N PHE A 154 -6.19 -6.73 -16.62
CA PHE A 154 -4.73 -6.78 -16.70
C PHE A 154 -4.12 -6.73 -15.30
N PHE A 155 -4.55 -5.80 -14.44
CA PHE A 155 -3.97 -5.63 -13.12
C PHE A 155 -4.41 -6.69 -12.12
N VAL A 156 -5.71 -7.01 -12.07
CA VAL A 156 -6.28 -7.77 -10.94
C VAL A 156 -6.65 -9.22 -11.28
N GLY A 157 -6.82 -9.54 -12.57
CA GLY A 157 -7.35 -10.82 -13.04
C GLY A 157 -6.42 -12.01 -12.81
N THR A 158 -5.10 -11.78 -12.85
CA THR A 158 -4.10 -12.85 -12.72
C THR A 158 -3.64 -13.12 -11.29
N HIS A 159 -4.13 -12.34 -10.31
CA HIS A 159 -3.70 -12.48 -8.92
C HIS A 159 -4.30 -13.73 -8.23
N PHE A 160 -5.37 -14.27 -8.82
CA PHE A 160 -6.02 -15.49 -8.33
C PHE A 160 -5.07 -16.68 -8.38
N ASN A 161 -5.09 -17.48 -7.31
CA ASN A 161 -4.31 -18.71 -7.15
C ASN A 161 -2.79 -18.54 -7.32
N GLN A 162 -2.29 -17.32 -7.08
CA GLN A 162 -0.84 -17.07 -7.00
C GLN A 162 -0.31 -17.54 -5.65
N ILE A 163 0.79 -18.30 -5.68
CA ILE A 163 1.39 -18.86 -4.47
C ILE A 163 2.00 -17.77 -3.58
N THR A 164 2.46 -16.67 -4.16
CA THR A 164 2.96 -15.49 -3.44
C THR A 164 2.24 -14.23 -3.94
N PRO A 165 2.02 -13.21 -3.08
CA PRO A 165 1.21 -12.05 -3.44
C PRO A 165 1.91 -10.96 -4.25
N TYR A 166 3.21 -11.08 -4.52
CA TYR A 166 4.01 -9.97 -5.08
C TYR A 166 4.73 -10.30 -6.39
N ASN A 167 4.43 -11.47 -6.96
CA ASN A 167 5.05 -11.96 -8.19
C ASN A 167 4.57 -11.18 -9.42
N GLU A 168 5.07 -11.55 -10.60
CA GLU A 168 4.73 -10.95 -11.90
C GLU A 168 3.23 -10.95 -12.25
N ASN A 169 2.44 -11.84 -11.64
CA ASN A 169 0.99 -11.90 -11.80
C ASN A 169 0.23 -11.03 -10.80
N SER A 170 0.93 -10.36 -9.87
CA SER A 170 0.34 -9.48 -8.88
C SER A 170 0.10 -8.05 -9.42
N PRO A 171 -0.93 -7.34 -8.91
CA PRO A 171 -1.13 -5.93 -9.19
C PRO A 171 0.09 -5.06 -8.86
N PHE A 172 0.87 -5.45 -7.83
CA PHE A 172 2.04 -4.70 -7.39
C PHE A 172 3.15 -4.69 -8.45
N TYR A 173 3.44 -5.85 -9.05
CA TYR A 173 4.42 -5.98 -10.12
C TYR A 173 3.91 -5.31 -11.41
N LYS A 174 2.62 -5.47 -11.72
CA LYS A 174 2.02 -4.93 -12.94
C LYS A 174 1.96 -3.41 -13.00
N VAL A 175 1.97 -2.72 -11.85
CA VAL A 175 2.17 -1.27 -11.82
C VAL A 175 3.56 -0.89 -12.33
N ALA A 176 4.60 -1.65 -11.99
CA ALA A 176 5.94 -1.46 -12.55
C ALA A 176 5.99 -1.83 -14.04
N GLU A 177 5.33 -2.92 -14.46
CA GLU A 177 5.23 -3.32 -15.87
C GLU A 177 4.58 -2.22 -16.73
N ARG A 178 3.64 -1.45 -16.16
CA ARG A 178 2.96 -0.33 -16.82
C ARG A 178 3.67 1.02 -16.67
N ASN A 179 4.90 1.05 -16.15
CA ASN A 179 5.62 2.30 -15.85
C ASN A 179 4.77 3.26 -14.99
N GLY A 180 4.00 2.68 -14.07
CA GLY A 180 3.11 3.40 -13.18
C GLY A 180 3.85 4.10 -12.05
N LYS A 181 3.09 4.84 -11.24
CA LYS A 181 3.57 5.59 -10.09
C LYS A 181 3.02 4.98 -8.80
N ILE A 182 3.75 5.14 -7.70
CA ILE A 182 3.27 4.79 -6.35
C ILE A 182 3.17 6.09 -5.55
N LEU A 183 1.98 6.39 -5.04
CA LEU A 183 1.69 7.58 -4.26
C LEU A 183 1.44 7.21 -2.80
N MET A 184 2.35 7.63 -1.91
CA MET A 184 2.34 7.29 -0.48
C MET A 184 1.91 8.49 0.37
N ILE A 185 0.60 8.71 0.49
CA ILE A 185 0.01 9.90 1.11
C ILE A 185 0.02 9.79 2.65
N GLY A 186 0.91 10.53 3.32
CA GLY A 186 0.96 10.55 4.79
C GLY A 186 1.44 9.22 5.41
N VAL A 187 2.10 8.40 4.61
CA VAL A 187 2.68 7.11 4.95
C VAL A 187 4.10 7.03 4.38
N THR A 188 4.90 6.09 4.85
CA THR A 188 6.29 5.87 4.41
C THR A 188 6.48 4.40 4.05
N LEU A 189 7.66 4.03 3.57
CA LEU A 189 7.97 2.64 3.20
C LEU A 189 7.87 1.70 4.42
N ASP A 190 8.15 2.19 5.62
CA ASP A 190 8.07 1.42 6.87
C ASP A 190 6.66 0.93 7.23
N ASN A 191 5.62 1.67 6.86
CA ASN A 191 4.24 1.30 7.22
C ASN A 191 3.34 0.96 6.02
N ALA A 192 3.78 1.26 4.80
CA ALA A 192 3.01 1.00 3.59
C ALA A 192 3.89 0.63 2.37
N GLY A 193 5.11 0.12 2.58
CA GLY A 193 6.03 -0.25 1.51
C GLY A 193 5.73 -1.58 0.82
N THR A 194 4.47 -1.92 0.55
CA THR A 194 4.09 -3.25 0.02
C THR A 194 4.77 -3.56 -1.32
N ASN A 195 4.95 -2.56 -2.19
CA ASN A 195 5.66 -2.74 -3.47
C ASN A 195 7.14 -3.13 -3.32
N LEU A 196 7.78 -2.93 -2.15
CA LEU A 196 9.15 -3.42 -1.91
C LEU A 196 9.23 -4.95 -2.01
N HIS A 197 8.13 -5.65 -1.73
CA HIS A 197 8.07 -7.11 -1.74
C HIS A 197 8.12 -7.71 -3.16
N THR A 198 7.92 -6.89 -4.19
CA THR A 198 8.10 -7.34 -5.58
C THR A 198 9.55 -7.78 -5.86
N LEU A 199 10.54 -7.22 -5.17
CA LEU A 199 11.94 -7.69 -5.24
C LEU A 199 12.07 -9.15 -4.78
N GLU A 200 11.36 -9.52 -3.72
CA GLU A 200 11.47 -10.85 -3.10
C GLU A 200 11.00 -11.95 -4.05
N ASP A 201 9.97 -11.66 -4.85
CA ASP A 201 9.42 -12.59 -5.83
C ASP A 201 10.07 -12.47 -7.22
N ALA A 202 10.70 -11.33 -7.54
CA ALA A 202 11.41 -11.12 -8.81
C ALA A 202 12.79 -11.80 -8.87
N ILE A 203 13.30 -12.29 -7.74
CA ILE A 203 14.59 -12.97 -7.64
C ILE A 203 14.35 -14.44 -7.26
N GLU A 204 14.61 -15.35 -8.18
CA GLU A 204 14.41 -16.81 -7.97
C GLU A 204 15.15 -17.32 -6.72
N ASP A 205 16.43 -16.97 -6.58
CA ASP A 205 17.27 -17.32 -5.43
C ASP A 205 17.44 -16.15 -4.45
N PHE A 206 16.32 -15.59 -3.97
CA PHE A 206 16.37 -14.52 -2.99
C PHE A 206 17.04 -15.00 -1.68
N LYS A 207 18.11 -14.31 -1.26
CA LYS A 207 19.04 -14.73 -0.18
C LYS A 207 18.37 -14.99 1.16
N TYR A 208 17.24 -14.34 1.42
CA TYR A 208 16.56 -14.39 2.72
C TYR A 208 15.29 -15.25 2.63
N PRO A 209 15.05 -16.18 3.58
CA PRO A 209 13.83 -16.98 3.61
C PRO A 209 12.66 -16.16 4.15
N VAL A 210 12.17 -15.21 3.35
CA VAL A 210 11.15 -14.23 3.75
C VAL A 210 9.74 -14.82 3.87
N TYR A 211 9.49 -15.97 3.25
CA TYR A 211 8.24 -16.71 3.37
C TYR A 211 8.33 -17.80 4.44
N HIS A 212 7.22 -17.98 5.15
CA HIS A 212 7.05 -19.10 6.07
C HIS A 212 7.15 -20.43 5.30
N PRO A 213 7.80 -21.48 5.86
CA PRO A 213 8.03 -22.74 5.15
C PRO A 213 6.74 -23.51 4.81
N THR A 214 5.66 -23.28 5.56
CA THR A 214 4.35 -23.88 5.30
C THR A 214 3.64 -23.18 4.14
N VAL A 215 3.12 -23.97 3.21
CA VAL A 215 2.10 -23.54 2.24
C VAL A 215 0.74 -23.70 2.89
N PHE A 216 -0.07 -22.65 2.86
CA PHE A 216 -1.39 -22.62 3.49
C PHE A 216 -2.47 -22.83 2.43
N GLU A 217 -3.47 -23.65 2.74
CA GLU A 217 -4.70 -23.78 1.95
C GLU A 217 -5.78 -22.90 2.60
N THR A 218 -6.50 -22.13 1.78
CA THR A 218 -7.66 -21.37 2.22
C THR A 218 -8.71 -21.31 1.10
N LYS A 219 -9.83 -20.68 1.39
CA LYS A 219 -10.92 -20.48 0.44
C LYS A 219 -11.05 -19.02 0.05
N ILE A 220 -11.49 -18.78 -1.17
CA ILE A 220 -11.95 -17.48 -1.65
C ILE A 220 -13.42 -17.63 -2.03
N VAL A 221 -14.26 -16.70 -1.58
CA VAL A 221 -15.63 -16.55 -2.08
C VAL A 221 -15.61 -15.46 -3.13
N ASP A 222 -15.95 -15.82 -4.36
CA ASP A 222 -15.93 -14.89 -5.49
C ASP A 222 -17.16 -13.95 -5.50
N PRO A 223 -17.20 -12.96 -6.40
CA PRO A 223 -18.35 -12.06 -6.51
C PRO A 223 -19.70 -12.71 -6.84
N LYS A 224 -19.72 -13.96 -7.33
CA LYS A 224 -20.93 -14.72 -7.60
C LYS A 224 -21.34 -15.61 -6.41
N GLY A 225 -20.52 -15.65 -5.36
CA GLY A 225 -20.73 -16.49 -4.18
C GLY A 225 -20.18 -17.91 -4.32
N GLU A 226 -19.36 -18.18 -5.34
CA GLU A 226 -18.74 -19.50 -5.52
C GLU A 226 -17.46 -19.61 -4.67
N GLU A 227 -17.27 -20.76 -4.03
CA GLU A 227 -16.08 -21.06 -3.23
C GLU A 227 -14.96 -21.68 -4.08
N HIS A 228 -13.77 -21.08 -4.00
CA HIS A 228 -12.57 -21.54 -4.68
C HIS A 228 -11.50 -21.88 -3.65
N ARG A 229 -10.93 -23.08 -3.71
CA ARG A 229 -9.76 -23.43 -2.88
C ARG A 229 -8.50 -22.91 -3.54
N VAL A 230 -7.66 -22.26 -2.75
CA VAL A 230 -6.38 -21.70 -3.20
C VAL A 230 -5.28 -22.07 -2.21
N THR A 231 -4.05 -22.04 -2.71
CA THR A 231 -2.87 -22.18 -1.86
C THR A 231 -2.03 -20.90 -1.90
N THR A 232 -1.42 -20.54 -0.77
CA THR A 232 -0.62 -19.33 -0.66
C THR A 232 0.49 -19.50 0.38
N LYS A 233 1.59 -18.78 0.18
CA LYS A 233 2.65 -18.56 1.16
C LYS A 233 2.47 -17.17 1.77
N VAL A 234 2.85 -17.07 3.03
CA VAL A 234 2.79 -15.82 3.79
C VAL A 234 4.16 -15.44 4.28
N HIS A 235 4.40 -14.14 4.44
CA HIS A 235 5.63 -13.65 5.00
C HIS A 235 5.87 -14.17 6.42
N ASP A 236 7.10 -14.63 6.68
CA ASP A 236 7.56 -15.06 7.99
C ASP A 236 7.66 -13.84 8.93
N PRO A 237 6.97 -13.85 10.08
CA PRO A 237 7.07 -12.76 11.07
C PRO A 237 8.49 -12.51 11.58
N ILE A 238 9.38 -13.51 11.58
CA ILE A 238 10.80 -13.36 11.97
C ILE A 238 11.51 -12.40 11.02
N TRP A 239 11.29 -12.55 9.71
CA TRP A 239 11.86 -11.67 8.69
C TRP A 239 11.12 -10.35 8.61
N SER A 240 9.79 -10.38 8.69
CA SER A 240 8.96 -9.16 8.68
C SER A 240 9.40 -8.15 9.73
N LYS A 241 9.80 -8.60 10.93
CA LYS A 241 10.31 -7.74 12.02
C LYS A 241 11.70 -7.14 11.77
N LYS A 242 12.47 -7.66 10.83
CA LYS A 242 13.84 -7.21 10.49
C LYS A 242 13.86 -6.11 9.43
N ARG A 243 12.73 -5.86 8.77
CA ARG A 243 12.61 -4.85 7.71
C ARG A 243 12.96 -3.45 8.24
N LYS A 244 13.63 -2.70 7.39
CA LYS A 244 14.06 -1.31 7.55
C LYS A 244 13.72 -0.58 6.25
N CYS A 245 12.44 -0.55 5.90
CA CYS A 245 11.98 -0.11 4.59
C CYS A 245 12.33 1.36 4.32
N ASP A 246 12.17 2.25 5.30
CA ASP A 246 12.59 3.65 5.19
C ASP A 246 14.11 3.80 5.06
N GLY A 247 14.88 2.76 5.37
CA GLY A 247 16.33 2.71 5.14
C GLY A 247 16.73 2.75 3.66
N LEU A 248 15.79 2.47 2.74
CA LEU A 248 16.03 2.56 1.29
C LEU A 248 15.78 3.96 0.72
N ILE A 249 15.19 4.87 1.49
CA ILE A 249 14.86 6.24 1.03
C ILE A 249 16.10 6.98 0.50
N PRO A 250 17.26 7.00 1.19
CA PRO A 250 18.44 7.72 0.69
C PRO A 250 18.92 7.22 -0.68
N LEU A 251 18.93 5.89 -0.88
CA LEU A 251 19.26 5.28 -2.16
C LEU A 251 18.25 5.68 -3.23
N PHE A 252 16.96 5.66 -2.90
CA PHE A 252 15.91 6.05 -3.84
C PHE A 252 15.94 7.54 -4.19
N GLU A 253 16.33 8.42 -3.27
CA GLU A 253 16.60 9.83 -3.57
C GLU A 253 17.80 9.97 -4.52
N GLU A 254 18.93 9.35 -4.18
CA GLU A 254 20.17 9.40 -5.00
C GLU A 254 19.93 8.90 -6.43
N ARG A 255 19.17 7.80 -6.57
CA ARG A 255 18.86 7.21 -7.87
C ARG A 255 17.68 7.89 -8.56
N ASN A 256 17.08 8.94 -7.99
CA ASN A 256 15.88 9.62 -8.50
C ASN A 256 14.71 8.65 -8.74
N VAL A 257 14.50 7.69 -7.84
CA VAL A 257 13.36 6.75 -7.81
C VAL A 257 12.13 7.41 -7.19
N LEU A 258 12.34 8.30 -6.21
CA LEU A 258 11.28 9.00 -5.51
C LEU A 258 11.51 10.49 -5.41
N GLU A 259 10.42 11.22 -5.18
CA GLU A 259 10.41 12.62 -4.81
C GLU A 259 9.48 12.86 -3.61
N PHE A 260 9.77 13.93 -2.85
CA PHE A 260 8.94 14.37 -1.73
C PHE A 260 7.99 15.46 -2.19
N VAL A 261 6.69 15.19 -2.05
CA VAL A 261 5.62 16.11 -2.43
C VAL A 261 4.65 16.30 -1.26
N LYS A 262 3.69 17.20 -1.44
CA LYS A 262 2.66 17.46 -0.44
C LYS A 262 1.28 17.22 -1.04
N PHE A 263 0.44 16.47 -0.31
CA PHE A 263 -0.97 16.24 -0.66
C PHE A 263 -1.84 16.58 0.54
N GLY A 264 -2.62 17.65 0.41
CA GLY A 264 -3.17 18.39 1.53
C GLY A 264 -2.08 18.81 2.53
N ASN A 265 -2.24 18.39 3.79
CA ASN A 265 -1.22 18.56 4.83
C ASN A 265 -0.22 17.41 4.92
N ALA A 266 -0.41 16.33 4.15
CA ALA A 266 0.39 15.13 4.28
C ALA A 266 1.71 15.24 3.52
N SER A 267 2.83 14.97 4.21
CA SER A 267 4.07 14.57 3.55
C SER A 267 3.82 13.30 2.74
N THR A 268 4.23 13.32 1.48
CA THR A 268 3.89 12.29 0.51
C THR A 268 5.14 11.90 -0.28
N LEU A 269 5.35 10.60 -0.48
CA LEU A 269 6.35 10.09 -1.42
C LEU A 269 5.65 9.81 -2.74
N LEU A 270 6.20 10.32 -3.83
CA LEU A 270 5.84 9.89 -5.18
C LEU A 270 7.00 9.07 -5.73
N LEU A 271 6.74 7.81 -6.09
CA LEU A 271 7.75 6.89 -6.60
C LEU A 271 7.44 6.48 -8.04
N ASP A 272 8.49 6.30 -8.84
CA ASP A 272 8.42 5.57 -10.11
C ASP A 272 8.48 4.07 -9.83
N ALA A 273 7.41 3.34 -10.13
CA ALA A 273 7.29 1.92 -9.78
C ALA A 273 8.27 1.04 -10.57
N ARG A 274 8.50 1.35 -11.84
CA ARG A 274 9.42 0.59 -12.70
C ARG A 274 10.84 0.77 -12.20
N LYS A 275 11.23 2.04 -12.02
CA LYS A 275 12.58 2.40 -11.58
C LYS A 275 12.87 1.89 -10.17
N MET A 276 11.88 1.90 -9.28
CA MET A 276 11.98 1.29 -7.95
C MET A 276 12.35 -0.19 -8.05
N LEU A 277 11.64 -0.98 -8.86
CA LEU A 277 11.91 -2.41 -9.03
C LEU A 277 13.29 -2.65 -9.67
N ASP A 278 13.63 -1.91 -10.72
CA ASP A 278 14.92 -2.05 -11.42
C ASP A 278 16.10 -1.75 -10.48
N VAL A 279 16.07 -0.62 -9.77
CA VAL A 279 17.12 -0.23 -8.83
C VAL A 279 17.24 -1.25 -7.70
N MET A 280 16.12 -1.76 -7.18
CA MET A 280 16.15 -2.81 -6.16
C MET A 280 16.82 -4.10 -6.66
N ILE A 281 16.53 -4.52 -7.89
CA ILE A 281 17.12 -5.72 -8.50
C ILE A 281 18.63 -5.52 -8.76
N GLU A 282 19.01 -4.37 -9.31
CA GLU A 282 20.39 -3.97 -9.57
C GLU A 282 21.21 -3.99 -8.27
N GLU A 283 20.75 -3.24 -7.26
CA GLU A 283 21.47 -3.05 -5.99
C GLU A 283 21.49 -4.32 -5.14
N TYR A 284 20.47 -5.18 -5.26
CA TYR A 284 20.51 -6.52 -4.70
C TYR A 284 21.63 -7.37 -5.34
N LYS A 285 21.72 -7.35 -6.67
CA LYS A 285 22.72 -8.13 -7.43
C LYS A 285 24.14 -7.62 -7.21
N GLU A 286 24.35 -6.32 -7.13
CA GLU A 286 25.70 -5.74 -7.01
C GLU A 286 26.16 -5.66 -5.56
N HIS A 287 25.31 -5.14 -4.66
CA HIS A 287 25.70 -4.78 -3.30
C HIS A 287 24.94 -5.57 -2.22
N GLY A 288 23.96 -6.39 -2.60
CA GLY A 288 23.11 -7.12 -1.65
C GLY A 288 22.21 -6.19 -0.84
N VAL A 289 21.81 -5.06 -1.42
CA VAL A 289 20.88 -4.10 -0.81
C VAL A 289 19.47 -4.65 -0.88
N THR A 290 18.75 -4.57 0.25
CA THR A 290 17.33 -4.93 0.36
C THR A 290 16.70 -4.12 1.51
N MET A 291 15.39 -4.24 1.70
CA MET A 291 14.74 -3.72 2.91
C MET A 291 15.23 -4.37 4.22
N TYR A 292 15.95 -5.50 4.17
CA TYR A 292 16.57 -6.15 5.34
C TYR A 292 18.02 -5.66 5.58
N THR A 293 18.68 -5.22 4.52
CA THR A 293 20.07 -4.78 4.45
C THR A 293 20.20 -3.52 3.59
N PRO A 294 19.64 -2.38 4.03
CA PRO A 294 19.59 -1.16 3.21
C PRO A 294 20.97 -0.59 2.86
N ASN A 295 22.01 -0.96 3.61
CA ASN A 295 23.40 -0.54 3.36
C ASN A 295 24.23 -1.63 2.65
N GLY A 296 23.57 -2.63 2.05
CA GLY A 296 24.23 -3.76 1.41
C GLY A 296 24.56 -4.93 2.36
N SER A 297 24.91 -6.07 1.77
CA SER A 297 25.33 -7.29 2.48
C SER A 297 26.44 -8.06 1.77
N LYS A 298 27.07 -7.42 0.76
CA LYS A 298 28.23 -7.88 0.00
C LYS A 298 29.42 -6.99 0.31
#